data_AF-A0A5C7Y5K0-F1
#
_entry.id   AF-A0A5C7Y5K0-F1
#
_cell.length_a   1.000
_cell.length_b   1.000
_cell.length_c   1.000
_cell.angle_alpha   90.00
_cell.angle_beta   90.00
_cell.angle_gamma   90.00
#
_symmetry.space_group_name_H-M   'P 1'
#
loop_
_entity.id
_entity.type
_entity.pdbx_description
1 polymer ?
#
loop_
_entity_poly.entity_id
_entity_poly.type
_entity_poly.pdbx_seq_one_letter_code
_entity_poly.pdbx_strand_id
1 'polypeptide(L)'
;MTIPASQISSIPAKPITYAYTPPSVKMPQGEQRKLRLTGRRVIYGQAFSLTTEIAAIVTPLAARIAAEPEPGPVLCRDDVQALADAVHAVVSAVVGRIAESEAQRKTAGVAPENRARASKLIRDMAQRPPAPTITDEALTDGSWSAALVELASPFSDGLSKLLGRSNPPGAVTGGQRSRSELLVAELREVDVAAVALAKRLAWAAVCREEYQKVQELRAERDPEVQARKELAQMGIDA
;
A
#
# COMPACT_ATOMS: atom_id res chain seq x y z
N MET A 1 37.17 -6.63 56.58
CA MET A 1 36.27 -5.46 56.70
C MET A 1 35.18 -5.63 55.66
N THR A 2 33.98 -6.01 56.10
CA THR A 2 32.85 -6.43 55.25
C THR A 2 31.80 -5.34 55.31
N ILE A 3 31.44 -4.75 54.16
CA ILE A 3 30.43 -3.69 54.06
C ILE A 3 29.04 -4.36 54.04
N PRO A 4 28.11 -4.01 54.94
CA PRO A 4 26.79 -4.62 54.98
C PRO A 4 25.87 -4.11 53.85
N ALA A 5 25.18 -5.06 53.21
CA ALA A 5 24.28 -4.87 52.08
C ALA A 5 22.87 -4.43 52.52
N SER A 6 22.75 -3.26 53.15
CA SER A 6 21.44 -2.79 53.63
C SER A 6 21.18 -1.30 53.38
N GLN A 7 21.48 -0.81 52.18
CA GLN A 7 20.88 0.44 51.67
C GLN A 7 20.73 0.42 50.13
N ILE A 8 19.77 -0.36 49.62
CA ILE A 8 19.17 -0.04 48.32
C ILE A 8 17.78 0.52 48.63
N SER A 9 17.77 1.84 48.79
CA SER A 9 16.58 2.65 48.94
C SER A 9 15.60 2.35 47.80
N SER A 10 14.38 1.99 48.20
CA SER A 10 13.22 1.84 47.32
C SER A 10 12.96 3.16 46.61
N ILE A 11 13.32 3.25 45.33
CA ILE A 11 12.87 4.32 44.44
C ILE A 11 11.40 3.98 44.11
N PRO A 12 10.40 4.77 44.55
CA PRO A 12 9.04 4.55 44.09
C PRO A 12 9.01 4.84 42.59
N ALA A 13 8.84 3.78 41.79
CA ALA A 13 8.58 3.91 40.36
C ALA A 13 7.27 4.67 40.19
N LYS A 14 7.36 5.98 39.96
CA LYS A 14 6.24 6.81 39.60
C LYS A 14 5.66 6.22 38.31
N PRO A 15 4.42 5.72 38.28
CA PRO A 15 3.85 5.21 37.05
C PRO A 15 3.88 6.35 36.04
N ILE A 16 4.54 6.13 34.90
CA ILE A 16 4.49 7.06 33.77
C ILE A 16 3.06 6.96 33.22
N THR A 17 2.15 7.71 33.82
CA THR A 17 0.83 7.98 33.25
C THR A 17 1.06 8.88 32.06
N TYR A 18 1.11 8.29 30.87
CA TYR A 18 1.01 9.04 29.62
C TYR A 18 -0.37 9.72 29.63
N ALA A 19 -0.41 11.02 29.95
CA ALA A 19 -1.61 11.83 29.85
C ALA A 19 -2.09 11.78 28.39
N TYR A 20 -3.20 11.06 28.19
CA TYR A 20 -3.83 10.91 26.89
C TYR A 20 -4.32 12.28 26.42
N THR A 21 -3.66 12.82 25.39
CA THR A 21 -4.22 13.93 24.62
C THR A 21 -5.12 13.32 23.55
N PRO A 22 -6.45 13.55 23.58
CA PRO A 22 -7.34 13.06 22.53
C PRO A 22 -6.84 13.59 21.17
N PRO A 23 -6.81 12.77 20.11
CA PRO A 23 -6.19 13.16 18.86
C PRO A 23 -6.87 14.39 18.25
N SER A 24 -6.07 15.45 18.22
CA SER A 24 -6.11 16.65 17.38
C SER A 24 -6.72 16.38 16.00
N VAL A 25 -7.46 17.38 15.49
CA VAL A 25 -7.97 17.59 14.12
C VAL A 25 -7.61 16.46 13.15
N LYS A 26 -8.63 15.72 12.69
CA LYS A 26 -8.52 14.57 11.79
C LYS A 26 -7.61 14.90 10.60
N MET A 27 -6.35 14.48 10.67
CA MET A 27 -5.39 14.60 9.58
C MET A 27 -5.98 13.95 8.33
N PRO A 28 -6.02 14.64 7.18
CA PRO A 28 -6.52 14.05 5.94
C PRO A 28 -5.76 12.78 5.58
N GLN A 29 -6.46 11.78 5.03
CA GLN A 29 -5.87 10.47 4.73
C GLN A 29 -4.66 10.55 3.78
N GLY A 30 -4.67 11.50 2.84
CA GLY A 30 -3.52 11.75 1.95
C GLY A 30 -2.27 12.22 2.70
N GLU A 31 -2.41 13.00 3.78
CA GLU A 31 -1.29 13.41 4.63
C GLU A 31 -0.80 12.23 5.48
N GLN A 32 -1.71 11.42 6.02
CA GLN A 32 -1.37 10.18 6.71
C GLN A 32 -0.56 9.23 5.81
N ARG A 33 -0.92 9.10 4.52
CA ARG A 33 -0.14 8.32 3.55
C ARG A 33 1.28 8.87 3.38
N LYS A 34 1.45 10.19 3.23
CA LYS A 34 2.77 10.83 3.11
C LYS A 34 3.66 10.54 4.33
N LEU A 35 3.07 10.57 5.53
CA LEU A 35 3.78 10.20 6.75
C LEU A 35 4.17 8.71 6.75
N ARG A 36 3.26 7.81 6.33
CA ARG A 36 3.56 6.37 6.21
C ARG A 36 4.73 6.11 5.27
N LEU A 37 4.72 6.73 4.09
CA LEU A 37 5.78 6.63 3.07
C LEU A 37 7.14 7.15 3.56
N THR A 38 7.15 8.16 4.44
CA THR A 38 8.37 8.71 5.04
C THR A 38 8.79 7.98 6.33
N GLY A 39 8.18 6.83 6.62
CA GLY A 39 8.48 6.02 7.81
C GLY A 39 8.00 6.62 9.13
N ARG A 40 7.30 7.76 9.09
CA ARG A 40 6.74 8.40 10.28
C ARG A 40 5.56 7.61 10.82
N ARG A 41 5.32 7.74 12.13
CA ARG A 41 4.21 7.05 12.81
C ARG A 41 2.88 7.64 12.35
N VAL A 42 1.94 6.75 12.03
CA VAL A 42 0.58 7.09 11.60
C VAL A 42 -0.41 6.29 12.43
N ILE A 43 -1.54 6.91 12.77
CA ILE A 43 -2.61 6.28 13.52
C ILE A 43 -3.90 6.42 12.72
N TYR A 44 -4.42 5.27 12.26
CA TYR A 44 -5.69 5.20 11.57
C TYR A 44 -6.83 5.06 12.58
N GLY A 45 -7.86 5.90 12.40
CA GLY A 45 -9.08 5.87 13.18
C GLY A 45 -10.31 5.64 12.31
N GLN A 46 -11.49 5.96 12.84
CA GLN A 46 -12.76 5.76 12.15
C GLN A 46 -12.89 6.52 10.82
N ALA A 47 -12.14 7.61 10.61
CA ALA A 47 -12.20 8.37 9.36
C ALA A 47 -11.44 7.70 8.19
N PHE A 48 -10.71 6.61 8.43
CA PHE A 48 -9.95 5.91 7.40
C PHE A 48 -10.87 5.12 6.46
N SER A 49 -10.65 5.27 5.15
CA SER A 49 -11.31 4.46 4.11
C SER A 49 -10.26 3.66 3.33
N LEU A 50 -10.41 2.32 3.36
CA LEU A 50 -9.54 1.44 2.59
C LEU A 50 -9.73 1.64 1.09
N THR A 51 -10.98 1.76 0.62
CA THR A 51 -11.29 2.03 -0.79
C THR A 51 -10.59 3.28 -1.30
N THR A 52 -10.72 4.38 -0.55
CA THR A 52 -10.07 5.66 -0.89
C THR A 52 -8.55 5.54 -0.86
N GLU A 53 -8.01 4.72 0.05
CA GLU A 53 -6.57 4.49 0.16
C GLU A 53 -6.03 3.77 -1.07
N ILE A 54 -6.64 2.65 -1.41
CA ILE A 54 -6.24 1.83 -2.56
C ILE A 54 -6.39 2.64 -3.85
N ALA A 55 -7.53 3.29 -4.08
CA ALA A 55 -7.78 4.09 -5.28
C ALA A 55 -6.69 5.16 -5.49
N ALA A 56 -6.38 5.92 -4.44
CA ALA A 56 -5.40 6.98 -4.57
C ALA A 56 -3.94 6.48 -4.65
N ILE A 57 -3.68 5.18 -4.48
CA ILE A 57 -2.39 4.54 -4.79
C ILE A 57 -2.40 4.01 -6.24
N VAL A 58 -3.42 3.23 -6.62
CA VAL A 58 -3.40 2.45 -7.87
C VAL A 58 -3.84 3.25 -9.09
N THR A 59 -4.83 4.14 -8.96
CA THR A 59 -5.38 4.93 -10.09
C THR A 59 -4.32 5.78 -10.79
N PRO A 60 -3.46 6.58 -10.11
CA PRO A 60 -2.44 7.35 -10.81
C PRO A 60 -1.38 6.47 -11.50
N LEU A 61 -1.12 5.26 -11.00
CA LEU A 61 -0.19 4.32 -11.63
C LEU A 61 -0.79 3.68 -12.87
N ALA A 62 -2.07 3.27 -12.82
CA ALA A 62 -2.79 2.75 -13.97
C ALA A 62 -2.90 3.78 -15.10
N ALA A 63 -3.24 5.03 -14.77
CA ALA A 63 -3.28 6.10 -15.76
C ALA A 63 -1.92 6.34 -16.43
N ARG A 64 -0.81 6.22 -15.69
CA ARG A 64 0.53 6.31 -16.26
C ARG A 64 0.83 5.14 -17.18
N ILE A 65 0.52 3.90 -16.76
CA ILE A 65 0.73 2.70 -17.58
C ILE A 65 -0.08 2.77 -18.88
N ALA A 66 -1.35 3.15 -18.81
CA ALA A 66 -2.21 3.26 -19.99
C ALA A 66 -1.74 4.35 -20.98
N ALA A 67 -0.96 5.33 -20.51
CA ALA A 67 -0.35 6.36 -21.35
C ALA A 67 1.02 5.94 -21.92
N GLU A 68 1.56 4.78 -21.51
CA GLU A 68 2.83 4.27 -22.03
C GLU A 68 2.64 3.67 -23.43
N PRO A 69 3.51 4.01 -24.41
CA PRO A 69 3.47 3.37 -25.71
C PRO A 69 3.84 1.89 -25.61
N GLU A 70 3.28 1.06 -26.48
CA GLU A 70 3.65 -0.36 -26.60
C GLU A 70 5.16 -0.52 -26.85
N PRO A 71 5.85 -1.49 -26.21
CA PRO A 71 5.34 -2.56 -25.33
C PRO A 71 5.30 -2.20 -23.82
N GLY A 72 5.29 -0.91 -23.48
CA GLY A 72 5.41 -0.39 -22.11
C GLY A 72 4.46 -1.03 -21.09
N PRO A 73 3.15 -1.14 -21.38
CA PRO A 73 2.20 -1.79 -20.46
C PRO A 73 2.56 -3.24 -20.13
N VAL A 74 2.94 -4.03 -21.13
CA VAL A 74 3.29 -5.44 -20.97
C VAL A 74 4.56 -5.60 -20.12
N LEU A 75 5.53 -4.70 -20.25
CA LEU A 75 6.76 -4.70 -19.44
C LEU A 75 6.52 -4.40 -17.95
N CYS A 76 5.36 -3.83 -17.60
CA CYS A 76 5.00 -3.54 -16.21
C CYS A 76 4.17 -4.66 -15.56
N ARG A 77 3.89 -5.77 -16.25
CA ARG A 77 3.00 -6.83 -15.78
C ARG A 77 3.38 -7.36 -14.39
N ASP A 78 4.64 -7.74 -14.22
CA ASP A 78 5.10 -8.36 -12.97
C ASP A 78 5.01 -7.37 -11.80
N ASP A 79 5.32 -6.10 -12.04
CA ASP A 79 5.22 -5.02 -11.05
C ASP A 79 3.74 -4.73 -10.70
N VAL A 80 2.82 -4.79 -11.67
CA VAL A 80 1.37 -4.66 -11.44
C VAL A 80 0.81 -5.87 -10.69
N GLN A 81 1.25 -7.09 -11.03
CA GLN A 81 0.83 -8.30 -10.32
C GLN A 81 1.31 -8.28 -8.87
N ALA A 82 2.56 -7.86 -8.61
CA ALA A 82 3.07 -7.70 -7.25
C ALA A 82 2.26 -6.69 -6.44
N LEU A 83 1.83 -5.58 -7.07
CA LEU A 83 0.94 -4.60 -6.43
C LEU A 83 -0.46 -5.18 -6.17
N ALA A 84 -1.03 -5.94 -7.12
CA ALA A 84 -2.31 -6.62 -6.96
C ALA A 84 -2.29 -7.62 -5.80
N ASP A 85 -1.22 -8.42 -5.70
CA ASP A 85 -1.01 -9.39 -4.63
C ASP A 85 -0.89 -8.70 -3.26
N ALA A 86 -0.15 -7.60 -3.18
CA ALA A 86 -0.03 -6.80 -1.96
C ALA A 86 -1.40 -6.25 -1.52
N VAL A 87 -2.20 -5.72 -2.45
CA VAL A 87 -3.56 -5.23 -2.15
C VAL A 87 -4.46 -6.37 -1.69
N HIS A 88 -4.43 -7.52 -2.37
CA HIS A 88 -5.19 -8.71 -1.98
C HIS A 88 -4.82 -9.22 -0.58
N ALA A 89 -3.53 -9.19 -0.23
CA ALA A 89 -3.04 -9.55 1.09
C ALA A 89 -3.61 -8.61 2.18
N VAL A 90 -3.61 -7.29 1.94
CA VAL A 90 -4.22 -6.31 2.87
C VAL A 90 -5.71 -6.58 3.03
N VAL A 91 -6.44 -6.77 1.93
CA VAL A 91 -7.88 -7.08 1.97
C VAL A 91 -8.14 -8.36 2.75
N SER A 92 -7.39 -9.42 2.49
CA SER A 92 -7.48 -10.70 3.22
C SER A 92 -7.24 -10.53 4.73
N ALA A 93 -6.24 -9.73 5.11
CA ALA A 93 -5.97 -9.43 6.53
C ALA A 93 -7.11 -8.64 7.17
N VAL A 94 -7.69 -7.66 6.45
CA VAL A 94 -8.83 -6.87 6.91
C VAL A 94 -10.08 -7.74 7.11
N VAL A 95 -10.40 -8.61 6.15
CA VAL A 95 -11.52 -9.57 6.24
C VAL A 95 -11.36 -10.43 7.49
N GLY A 96 -10.17 -10.99 7.72
CA GLY A 96 -9.88 -11.79 8.92
C GLY A 96 -10.11 -11.03 10.23
N ARG A 97 -9.68 -9.76 10.31
CA ARG A 97 -9.85 -8.91 11.49
C ARG A 97 -11.32 -8.52 11.74
N ILE A 98 -12.07 -8.25 10.67
CA ILE A 98 -13.51 -7.98 10.76
C ILE A 98 -14.23 -9.24 11.28
N ALA A 99 -13.93 -10.40 10.69
CA ALA A 99 -14.51 -11.68 11.08
C ALA A 99 -14.18 -12.07 12.53
N GLU A 100 -12.95 -11.81 12.98
CA GLU A 100 -12.55 -12.00 14.38
C GLU A 100 -13.35 -11.11 15.32
N SER A 101 -13.50 -9.82 15.00
CA SER A 101 -14.29 -8.91 15.81
C SER A 101 -15.78 -9.29 15.83
N GLU A 102 -16.31 -9.79 14.72
CA GLU A 102 -17.68 -10.29 14.65
C GLU A 102 -17.87 -11.54 15.51
N ALA A 103 -16.93 -12.49 15.43
CA ALA A 103 -16.95 -13.72 16.19
C ALA A 103 -16.94 -13.40 17.69
N GLN A 104 -16.04 -12.54 18.15
CA GLN A 104 -15.98 -12.13 19.57
C GLN A 104 -17.30 -11.52 20.06
N ARG A 105 -17.93 -10.67 19.24
CA ARG A 105 -19.22 -10.06 19.58
C ARG A 105 -20.35 -11.10 19.64
N LYS A 106 -20.45 -11.97 18.63
CA LYS A 106 -21.52 -12.97 18.51
C LYS A 106 -21.41 -14.09 19.55
N THR A 107 -20.21 -14.38 20.04
CA THR A 107 -19.99 -15.49 21.01
C THR A 107 -19.88 -15.04 22.47
N ALA A 108 -20.06 -13.75 22.76
CA ALA A 108 -20.01 -13.21 24.12
C ALA A 108 -21.01 -13.90 25.07
N GLY A 109 -22.22 -14.21 24.57
CA GLY A 109 -23.27 -14.92 25.34
C GLY A 109 -23.25 -16.44 25.20
N VAL A 110 -22.32 -17.01 24.43
CA VAL A 110 -22.21 -18.47 24.26
C VAL A 110 -21.54 -19.07 25.49
N ALA A 111 -22.00 -20.26 25.90
CA ALA A 111 -21.42 -21.02 27.01
C ALA A 111 -19.89 -21.20 26.82
N PRO A 112 -19.07 -21.07 27.89
CA PRO A 112 -17.61 -21.07 27.78
C PRO A 112 -17.02 -22.23 26.98
N GLU A 113 -17.54 -23.44 27.17
CA GLU A 113 -17.14 -24.68 26.52
C GLU A 113 -17.39 -24.68 25.00
N ASN A 114 -18.39 -23.93 24.53
CA ASN A 114 -18.77 -23.83 23.12
C ASN A 114 -18.19 -22.60 22.42
N ARG A 115 -17.72 -21.60 23.18
CA ARG A 115 -17.31 -20.28 22.67
C ARG A 115 -16.17 -20.36 21.66
N ALA A 116 -15.15 -21.18 21.93
CA ALA A 116 -14.00 -21.34 21.03
C ALA A 116 -14.41 -21.94 19.69
N ARG A 117 -15.23 -23.01 19.72
CA ARG A 117 -15.76 -23.68 18.53
C ARG A 117 -16.66 -22.74 17.71
N ALA A 118 -17.60 -22.06 18.36
CA ALA A 118 -18.48 -21.10 17.70
C ALA A 118 -17.70 -19.95 17.04
N SER A 119 -16.68 -19.42 17.73
CA SER A 119 -15.84 -18.34 17.19
C SER A 119 -15.04 -18.80 15.98
N LYS A 120 -14.54 -20.04 15.99
CA LYS A 120 -13.88 -20.64 14.83
C LYS A 120 -14.84 -20.74 13.64
N LEU A 121 -16.03 -21.31 13.83
CA LEU A 121 -17.01 -21.46 12.75
C LEU A 121 -17.39 -20.12 12.11
N ILE A 122 -17.61 -19.08 12.90
CA ILE A 122 -17.92 -17.73 12.38
C ILE A 122 -16.76 -17.17 11.54
N ARG A 123 -15.50 -17.39 11.96
CA ARG A 123 -14.33 -16.96 11.20
C ARG A 123 -14.15 -17.78 9.92
N ASP A 124 -14.40 -19.08 9.96
CA ASP A 124 -14.28 -19.97 8.81
C ASP A 124 -15.35 -19.64 7.74
N MET A 125 -16.50 -19.08 8.14
CA MET A 125 -17.53 -18.57 7.24
C MET A 125 -17.16 -17.25 6.54
N ALA A 126 -16.11 -16.55 6.97
CA ALA A 126 -15.70 -15.31 6.34
C ALA A 126 -15.08 -15.59 4.97
N GLN A 127 -15.88 -15.39 3.92
CA GLN A 127 -15.43 -15.58 2.55
C GLN A 127 -14.38 -14.52 2.20
N ARG A 128 -13.20 -14.99 1.82
CA ARG A 128 -12.14 -14.12 1.28
C ARG A 128 -12.42 -13.92 -0.21
N PRO A 129 -12.39 -12.69 -0.71
CA PRO A 129 -12.53 -12.48 -2.14
C PRO A 129 -11.34 -13.13 -2.88
N PRO A 130 -11.57 -13.69 -4.08
CA PRO A 130 -10.48 -14.20 -4.90
C PRO A 130 -9.56 -13.05 -5.33
N ALA A 131 -8.30 -13.38 -5.62
CA ALA A 131 -7.39 -12.41 -6.22
C ALA A 131 -7.90 -12.06 -7.63
N PRO A 132 -7.89 -10.78 -8.02
CA PRO A 132 -8.30 -10.38 -9.36
C PRO A 132 -7.27 -10.84 -10.39
N THR A 133 -7.75 -11.36 -11.51
CA THR A 133 -6.90 -11.70 -12.66
C THR A 133 -6.63 -10.44 -13.46
N ILE A 134 -5.35 -10.09 -13.64
CA ILE A 134 -4.95 -8.92 -14.43
C ILE A 134 -4.67 -9.39 -15.87
N THR A 135 -5.51 -8.99 -16.82
CA THR A 135 -5.34 -9.32 -18.24
C THR A 135 -4.49 -8.30 -18.97
N ASP A 136 -4.06 -8.63 -20.18
CA ASP A 136 -3.26 -7.77 -21.05
C ASP A 136 -4.05 -6.52 -21.44
N GLU A 137 -5.32 -6.70 -21.79
CA GLU A 137 -6.24 -5.62 -22.09
C GLU A 137 -6.40 -4.70 -20.88
N ALA A 138 -6.55 -5.29 -19.69
CA ALA A 138 -6.66 -4.53 -18.46
C ALA A 138 -5.41 -3.71 -18.16
N LEU A 139 -4.21 -4.24 -18.46
CA LEU A 139 -2.94 -3.52 -18.36
C LEU A 139 -2.89 -2.33 -19.32
N THR A 140 -3.24 -2.54 -20.58
CA THR A 140 -3.19 -1.52 -21.63
C THR A 140 -4.20 -0.40 -21.39
N ASP A 141 -5.43 -0.71 -20.98
CA ASP A 141 -6.47 0.31 -20.73
C ASP A 141 -6.49 0.87 -19.30
N GLY A 142 -5.73 0.27 -18.38
CA GLY A 142 -5.63 0.68 -16.98
C GLY A 142 -6.82 0.25 -16.09
N SER A 143 -7.75 -0.55 -16.61
CA SER A 143 -8.95 -1.01 -15.90
C SER A 143 -8.62 -1.93 -14.71
N TRP A 144 -7.42 -2.50 -14.66
CA TRP A 144 -6.92 -3.25 -13.50
C TRP A 144 -7.03 -2.48 -12.17
N SER A 145 -6.89 -1.16 -12.20
CA SER A 145 -7.02 -0.32 -11.01
C SER A 145 -8.44 -0.35 -10.41
N ALA A 146 -9.47 -0.38 -11.26
CA ALA A 146 -10.85 -0.46 -10.81
C ALA A 146 -11.11 -1.78 -10.09
N ALA A 147 -10.62 -2.91 -10.63
CA ALA A 147 -10.75 -4.22 -9.99
C ALA A 147 -10.13 -4.27 -8.58
N LEU A 148 -8.97 -3.63 -8.38
CA LEU A 148 -8.33 -3.54 -7.05
C LEU A 148 -9.11 -2.65 -6.07
N VAL A 149 -9.73 -1.57 -6.56
CA VAL A 149 -10.57 -0.69 -5.74
C VAL A 149 -11.87 -1.42 -5.34
N GLU A 150 -12.49 -2.11 -6.28
CA GLU A 150 -13.69 -2.92 -6.06
C GLU A 150 -13.43 -4.04 -5.05
N LEU A 151 -12.25 -4.68 -5.12
CA LEU A 151 -11.83 -5.71 -4.15
C LEU A 151 -11.84 -5.20 -2.69
N ALA A 152 -11.43 -3.94 -2.48
CA ALA A 152 -11.37 -3.33 -1.16
C ALA A 152 -12.72 -2.75 -0.67
N SER A 153 -13.61 -2.41 -1.61
CA SER A 153 -14.82 -1.63 -1.34
C SER A 153 -15.74 -2.21 -0.25
N PRO A 154 -16.10 -3.51 -0.27
CA PRO A 154 -17.02 -4.10 0.70
C PRO A 154 -16.53 -4.04 2.15
N PHE A 155 -15.23 -3.87 2.37
CA PHE A 155 -14.61 -3.99 3.69
C PHE A 155 -14.23 -2.65 4.33
N SER A 156 -14.31 -1.55 3.58
CA SER A 156 -13.90 -0.22 4.06
C SER A 156 -14.69 0.22 5.29
N ASP A 157 -16.02 0.08 5.28
CA ASP A 157 -16.87 0.50 6.40
C ASP A 157 -16.68 -0.38 7.65
N GLY A 158 -16.53 -1.69 7.45
CA GLY A 158 -16.25 -2.63 8.53
C GLY A 158 -14.92 -2.32 9.20
N LEU A 159 -13.90 -2.04 8.40
CA LEU A 159 -12.58 -1.64 8.88
C LEU A 159 -12.62 -0.29 9.61
N SER A 160 -13.27 0.73 9.05
CA SER A 160 -13.44 2.04 9.68
C SER A 160 -14.06 1.92 11.08
N LYS A 161 -15.17 1.18 11.21
CA LYS A 161 -15.83 0.92 12.51
C LYS A 161 -14.92 0.16 13.47
N LEU A 162 -14.15 -0.79 12.96
CA LEU A 162 -13.18 -1.57 13.75
C LEU A 162 -12.06 -0.67 14.28
N LEU A 163 -11.49 0.19 13.44
CA LEU A 163 -10.45 1.14 13.82
C LEU A 163 -10.97 2.17 14.84
N GLY A 164 -12.19 2.68 14.67
CA GLY A 164 -12.82 3.60 15.61
C GLY A 164 -13.02 3.05 17.02
N ARG A 165 -13.13 1.73 17.16
CA ARG A 165 -13.28 1.03 18.46
C ARG A 165 -11.96 0.50 19.02
N SER A 166 -10.87 0.62 18.27
CA SER A 166 -9.60 0.00 18.65
C SER A 166 -8.85 0.88 19.65
N ASN A 167 -8.14 0.23 20.58
CA ASN A 167 -7.27 0.92 21.52
C ASN A 167 -6.20 1.72 20.76
N PRO A 168 -5.82 2.91 21.27
CA PRO A 168 -4.78 3.69 20.64
C PRO A 168 -3.44 2.94 20.69
N PRO A 169 -2.54 3.22 19.73
CA PRO A 169 -1.19 2.66 19.70
C PRO A 169 -0.45 2.81 21.04
N GLY A 170 0.16 1.73 21.53
CA GLY A 170 0.86 1.69 22.83
C GLY A 170 -0.03 1.52 24.07
N ALA A 171 -1.36 1.51 23.93
CA ALA A 171 -2.29 1.25 25.04
C ALA A 171 -2.61 -0.24 25.25
N VAL A 172 -2.15 -1.12 24.35
CA VAL A 172 -2.33 -2.57 24.51
C VAL A 172 -1.24 -3.12 25.43
N THR A 173 -1.64 -3.66 26.59
CA THR A 173 -0.73 -4.29 27.54
C THR A 173 -0.09 -5.54 26.93
N GLY A 174 1.22 -5.75 27.18
CA GLY A 174 1.92 -6.96 26.75
C GLY A 174 2.59 -6.89 25.37
N GLY A 175 2.87 -5.68 24.85
CA GLY A 175 3.66 -5.50 23.63
C GLY A 175 2.95 -5.87 22.32
N GLN A 176 1.65 -6.14 22.36
CA GLN A 176 0.85 -6.42 21.17
C GLN A 176 0.63 -5.15 20.36
N ARG A 177 0.75 -5.26 19.03
CA ARG A 177 0.46 -4.16 18.11
C ARG A 177 -1.03 -3.85 18.09
N SER A 178 -1.38 -2.57 18.09
CA SER A 178 -2.75 -2.12 17.85
C SER A 178 -3.21 -2.48 16.43
N ARG A 179 -4.53 -2.53 16.20
CA ARG A 179 -5.09 -2.79 14.85
C ARG A 179 -4.62 -1.76 13.83
N SER A 180 -4.44 -0.50 14.24
CA SER A 180 -3.86 0.53 13.40
C SER A 180 -2.41 0.23 13.03
N GLU A 181 -1.56 -0.17 13.98
CA GLU A 181 -0.16 -0.50 13.72
C GLU A 181 -0.02 -1.72 12.80
N LEU A 182 -0.89 -2.71 12.97
CA LEU A 182 -0.96 -3.85 12.06
C LEU A 182 -1.38 -3.42 10.64
N LEU A 183 -2.40 -2.58 10.51
CA LEU A 183 -2.83 -2.05 9.20
C LEU A 183 -1.73 -1.21 8.53
N VAL A 184 -1.00 -0.39 9.29
CA VAL A 184 0.16 0.36 8.77
C VAL A 184 1.22 -0.58 8.21
N ALA A 185 1.49 -1.70 8.89
CA ALA A 185 2.44 -2.70 8.39
C ALA A 185 1.98 -3.30 7.06
N GLU A 186 0.71 -3.72 6.95
CA GLU A 186 0.19 -4.27 5.69
C GLU A 186 0.24 -3.25 4.54
N LEU A 187 -0.14 -1.99 4.81
CA LEU A 187 -0.15 -0.94 3.79
C LEU A 187 1.25 -0.51 3.35
N ARG A 188 2.29 -0.78 4.16
CA ARG A 188 3.68 -0.56 3.73
C ARG A 188 4.10 -1.53 2.63
N GLU A 189 3.58 -2.76 2.62
CA GLU A 189 3.87 -3.70 1.53
C GLU A 189 3.25 -3.19 0.22
N VAL A 190 2.04 -2.62 0.28
CA VAL A 190 1.40 -1.94 -0.87
C VAL A 190 2.23 -0.74 -1.31
N ASP A 191 2.72 0.08 -0.39
CA ASP A 191 3.58 1.22 -0.70
C ASP A 191 4.88 0.78 -1.38
N VAL A 192 5.51 -0.30 -0.91
CA VAL A 192 6.75 -0.84 -1.47
C VAL A 192 6.50 -1.28 -2.92
N ALA A 193 5.45 -2.05 -3.18
CA ALA A 193 5.10 -2.47 -4.54
C ALA A 193 4.75 -1.27 -5.44
N ALA A 194 3.98 -0.31 -4.94
CA ALA A 194 3.63 0.91 -5.67
C ALA A 194 4.87 1.76 -6.01
N VAL A 195 5.83 1.89 -5.09
CA VAL A 195 7.09 2.61 -5.34
C VAL A 195 7.96 1.87 -6.35
N ALA A 196 8.01 0.54 -6.32
CA ALA A 196 8.73 -0.26 -7.30
C ALA A 196 8.18 -0.03 -8.72
N LEU A 197 6.86 -0.13 -8.89
CA LEU A 197 6.19 0.16 -10.15
C LEU A 197 6.40 1.62 -10.61
N ALA A 198 6.29 2.58 -9.69
CA ALA A 198 6.53 3.99 -10.02
C ALA A 198 7.96 4.25 -10.51
N LYS A 199 8.96 3.56 -9.93
CA LYS A 199 10.36 3.60 -10.36
C LYS A 199 10.56 2.95 -11.72
N ARG A 200 9.92 1.80 -11.97
CA ARG A 200 9.92 1.13 -13.29
C ARG A 200 9.44 2.08 -14.39
N LEU A 201 8.32 2.76 -14.16
CA LEU A 201 7.76 3.73 -15.10
C LEU A 201 8.68 4.93 -15.32
N ALA A 202 9.28 5.46 -14.25
CA ALA A 202 10.26 6.55 -14.37
C ALA A 202 11.48 6.13 -15.19
N TRP A 203 11.99 4.91 -14.96
CA TRP A 203 13.10 4.35 -15.73
C TRP A 203 12.74 4.14 -17.20
N ALA A 204 11.54 3.63 -17.48
CA ALA A 204 11.06 3.44 -18.85
C ALA A 204 11.03 4.77 -19.62
N ALA A 205 10.58 5.86 -18.99
CA ALA A 205 10.59 7.20 -19.58
C ALA A 205 12.01 7.66 -19.94
N VAL A 206 12.97 7.53 -19.02
CA VAL A 206 14.37 7.88 -19.26
C VAL A 206 14.96 7.05 -20.40
N CYS A 207 14.74 5.75 -20.42
CA CYS A 207 15.23 4.89 -21.50
C CYS A 207 14.68 5.28 -22.87
N ARG A 208 13.42 5.72 -22.95
CA ARG A 208 12.83 6.20 -24.21
C ARG A 208 13.48 7.48 -24.68
N GLU A 209 13.64 8.46 -23.81
CA GLU A 209 14.29 9.73 -24.16
C GLU A 209 15.72 9.50 -24.67
N GLU A 210 16.49 8.66 -23.98
CA GLU A 210 17.85 8.31 -24.40
C GLU A 210 17.86 7.53 -25.72
N TYR A 211 16.92 6.61 -25.92
CA TYR A 211 16.78 5.88 -27.18
C TYR A 211 16.46 6.82 -28.35
N GLN A 212 15.58 7.80 -28.16
CA GLN A 212 15.25 8.81 -29.16
C GLN A 212 16.47 9.64 -29.55
N LYS A 213 17.25 10.14 -28.58
CA LYS A 213 18.51 10.86 -28.85
C LYS A 213 19.50 10.01 -29.65
N VAL A 214 19.65 8.75 -29.28
CA VAL A 214 20.54 7.83 -30.02
C VAL A 214 20.05 7.62 -31.45
N GLN A 215 18.74 7.52 -31.68
CA GLN A 215 18.19 7.40 -33.03
C GLN A 215 18.38 8.67 -33.86
N GLU A 216 18.18 9.85 -33.27
CA GLU A 216 18.44 11.14 -33.92
C GLU A 216 19.92 11.27 -34.33
N LEU A 217 20.84 10.96 -33.41
CA LEU A 217 22.28 10.98 -33.70
C LEU A 217 22.67 9.96 -34.78
N ARG A 218 21.99 8.81 -34.85
CA ARG A 218 22.22 7.82 -35.91
C ARG A 218 21.70 8.31 -37.26
N ALA A 219 20.51 8.90 -37.29
CA ALA A 219 19.93 9.48 -38.49
C ALA A 219 20.76 10.68 -39.00
N GLU A 220 21.31 11.50 -38.11
CA GLU A 220 22.25 12.56 -38.48
C GLU A 220 23.53 11.98 -39.10
N ARG A 221 24.02 10.85 -38.61
CA ARG A 221 25.23 10.18 -39.13
C ARG A 221 24.96 9.26 -40.32
N ASP A 222 23.73 9.23 -40.82
CA ASP A 222 23.39 8.46 -42.01
C ASP A 222 24.18 8.99 -43.21
N PRO A 223 25.00 8.16 -43.88
CA PRO A 223 25.81 8.58 -45.01
C PRO A 223 24.98 9.18 -46.15
N GLU A 224 23.73 8.76 -46.36
CA GLU A 224 22.86 9.35 -47.39
C GLU A 224 22.42 10.77 -47.02
N VAL A 225 22.09 11.01 -45.75
CA VAL A 225 21.75 12.33 -45.22
C VAL A 225 22.96 13.25 -45.23
N GLN A 226 24.14 12.73 -44.89
CA GLN A 226 25.40 13.49 -44.96
C GLN A 226 25.77 13.83 -46.40
N ALA A 227 25.69 12.87 -47.33
CA ALA A 227 25.95 13.12 -48.75
C ALA A 227 25.00 14.17 -49.34
N ARG A 228 23.70 14.12 -49.00
CA ARG A 228 22.73 15.16 -49.42
C ARG A 228 23.08 16.54 -48.85
N LYS A 229 23.49 16.62 -47.58
CA LYS A 229 23.94 17.89 -46.97
C LYS A 229 25.20 18.44 -47.64
N GLU A 230 26.16 17.58 -47.96
CA GLU A 230 27.39 17.96 -48.66
C GLU A 230 27.11 18.44 -50.09
N LEU A 231 26.25 17.73 -50.84
CA LEU A 231 25.82 18.13 -52.19
C LEU A 231 25.13 19.51 -52.18
N ALA A 232 24.21 19.73 -51.22
CA ALA A 232 23.56 21.02 -51.05
C ALA A 232 24.55 22.15 -50.72
N GLN A 233 25.60 21.89 -49.91
CA GLN A 233 26.66 22.86 -49.63
C GLN A 233 27.49 23.20 -50.87
N MET A 234 27.62 22.28 -51.82
CA MET A 234 28.28 22.50 -53.11
C MET A 234 27.38 23.17 -54.14
N GLY A 235 26.13 23.52 -53.79
CA GLY A 235 25.16 24.12 -54.71
C GLY A 235 24.60 23.14 -55.75
N ILE A 236 24.70 21.83 -55.48
CA ILE A 236 24.16 20.77 -56.33
C ILE A 236 22.83 20.35 -55.72
N ASP A 237 21.74 20.67 -56.40
CA ASP A 237 20.41 20.15 -56.04
C ASP A 237 20.37 18.66 -56.40
N ALA A 238 20.17 17.82 -55.36
CA ALA A 238 20.04 16.36 -55.46
C ALA A 238 18.59 15.92 -55.24
#